data_AF-A0A7X9BUQ2-F1
#
_entry.id   AF-A0A7X9BUQ2-F1
#
_cell.length_a   1.000
_cell.length_b   1.000
_cell.length_c   1.000
_cell.angle_alpha   90.00
_cell.angle_beta   90.00
_cell.angle_gamma   90.00
#
_symmetry.space_group_name_H-M   'P 1'
#
loop_
_entity.id
_entity.type
_entity.pdbx_description
1 polymer ?
#
loop_
_entity_poly.entity_id
_entity_poly.type
_entity_poly.pdbx_seq_one_letter_code
_entity_poly.pdbx_strand_id
1 'polypeptide(L)'
;MKIVFLGVSSDDKKFIILCLAKIMSYLGKVVIYSTTPYGYSKDKEYDYCGIEIHQINLNEAIDPLIREENINFIDIEELIPIGGDFKAVVMCEITRRSLEHTAEFVKKFAWSNQANDILLVYLNILEYCKINEKYLNLFWDRELPSFTHISHKCMFVFEEINKIIMVESQFNERLPLKSLTKSFKLSLMEIVKALLDLEQKESRKILKKTERMK
;
A
#
# COMPACT_ATOMS: atom_id res chain seq x y z
N MET A 1 -18.36 -3.99 -2.01
CA MET A 1 -17.01 -3.94 -1.43
C MET A 1 -16.45 -2.55 -1.68
N LYS A 2 -16.19 -1.80 -0.62
CA LYS A 2 -15.51 -0.51 -0.69
C LYS A 2 -14.14 -0.68 -0.05
N ILE A 3 -13.09 -0.61 -0.86
CA ILE A 3 -11.73 -0.79 -0.36
C ILE A 3 -11.19 0.56 0.04
N VAL A 4 -10.90 0.69 1.33
CA VAL A 4 -10.26 1.85 1.94
C VAL A 4 -8.75 1.61 1.98
N PHE A 5 -7.97 2.57 1.50
CA PHE A 5 -6.53 2.67 1.74
C PHE A 5 -6.26 3.85 2.65
N LEU A 6 -5.37 3.67 3.63
CA LEU A 6 -5.00 4.71 4.59
C LEU A 6 -3.50 4.89 4.62
N GLY A 7 -3.09 6.16 4.72
CA GLY A 7 -1.72 6.58 4.99
C GLY A 7 -0.93 6.88 3.73
N VAL A 8 -0.16 7.99 3.77
CA VAL A 8 1.05 8.12 2.97
C VAL A 8 1.93 9.32 3.33
N SER A 9 3.20 9.02 3.65
CA SER A 9 4.29 9.97 3.89
C SER A 9 5.14 10.29 2.65
N SER A 10 5.04 9.49 1.56
CA SER A 10 5.88 9.64 0.36
C SER A 10 5.18 9.33 -0.97
N ASP A 11 5.75 9.83 -2.06
CA ASP A 11 5.22 9.65 -3.42
C ASP A 11 5.33 8.20 -3.93
N ASP A 12 6.36 7.47 -3.50
CA ASP A 12 6.56 6.07 -3.88
C ASP A 12 5.43 5.18 -3.35
N LYS A 13 5.07 5.40 -2.08
CA LYS A 13 3.93 4.73 -1.44
C LYS A 13 2.62 5.12 -2.11
N LYS A 14 2.40 6.42 -2.40
CA LYS A 14 1.19 6.93 -3.08
C LYS A 14 0.99 6.21 -4.39
N PHE A 15 2.06 6.08 -5.16
CA PHE A 15 2.02 5.43 -6.46
C PHE A 15 1.65 3.95 -6.37
N ILE A 16 2.19 3.22 -5.41
CA ILE A 16 1.86 1.80 -5.23
C ILE A 16 0.41 1.65 -4.76
N ILE A 17 -0.05 2.48 -3.82
CA ILE A 17 -1.45 2.50 -3.38
C ILE A 17 -2.38 2.80 -4.57
N LEU A 18 -2.05 3.75 -5.43
CA LEU A 18 -2.82 4.00 -6.66
C LEU A 18 -2.84 2.80 -7.60
N CYS A 19 -1.71 2.13 -7.78
CA CYS A 19 -1.64 0.92 -8.60
C CYS A 19 -2.55 -0.17 -8.05
N LEU A 20 -2.49 -0.42 -6.74
CA LEU A 20 -3.35 -1.39 -6.06
C LEU A 20 -4.82 -0.99 -6.18
N ALA A 21 -5.16 0.27 -5.90
CA ALA A 21 -6.51 0.79 -6.00
C ALA A 21 -7.07 0.63 -7.42
N LYS A 22 -6.27 0.93 -8.45
CA LYS A 22 -6.65 0.74 -9.85
C LYS A 22 -6.90 -0.72 -10.19
N ILE A 23 -6.03 -1.63 -9.74
CA ILE A 23 -6.22 -3.07 -9.96
C ILE A 23 -7.51 -3.54 -9.27
N MET A 24 -7.71 -3.13 -8.02
CA MET A 24 -8.85 -3.53 -7.19
C MET A 24 -10.17 -2.87 -7.62
N SER A 25 -10.13 -1.70 -8.28
CA SER A 25 -11.31 -1.02 -8.83
C SER A 25 -12.08 -1.89 -9.83
N TYR A 26 -11.41 -2.89 -10.40
CA TYR A 26 -12.04 -3.89 -11.26
C TYR A 26 -13.08 -4.77 -10.52
N LEU A 27 -12.93 -4.94 -9.20
CA LEU A 27 -13.78 -5.80 -8.37
C LEU A 27 -14.88 -5.03 -7.64
N GLY A 28 -14.77 -3.70 -7.56
CA GLY A 28 -15.73 -2.87 -6.84
C GLY A 28 -15.24 -1.42 -6.73
N LYS A 29 -16.06 -0.56 -6.11
CA LYS A 29 -15.67 0.83 -5.84
C LYS A 29 -14.49 0.84 -4.87
N VAL A 30 -13.46 1.62 -5.17
CA VAL A 30 -12.30 1.83 -4.31
C VAL A 30 -12.21 3.31 -3.99
N VAL A 31 -11.97 3.63 -2.72
CA VAL A 31 -11.79 5.01 -2.24
C VAL A 31 -10.51 5.05 -1.42
N ILE A 32 -9.60 5.96 -1.77
CA ILE A 32 -8.38 6.18 -0.99
C ILE A 32 -8.66 7.30 0.01
N TYR A 33 -8.46 7.03 1.29
CA TYR A 33 -8.54 8.03 2.34
C TYR A 33 -7.12 8.43 2.74
N SER A 34 -6.77 9.70 2.58
CA SER A 34 -5.38 10.15 2.77
C SER A 34 -5.30 11.41 3.60
N THR A 35 -4.31 11.48 4.47
CA THR A 35 -3.96 12.69 5.24
C THR A 35 -3.14 13.68 4.42
N THR A 36 -2.49 13.19 3.36
CA THR A 36 -1.73 14.02 2.41
C THR A 36 -2.36 14.01 1.02
N PRO A 37 -2.30 15.11 0.25
CA PRO A 37 -2.89 15.17 -1.07
C PRO A 37 -2.10 14.30 -2.06
N TYR A 38 -2.81 13.62 -2.97
CA TYR A 38 -2.24 12.80 -4.05
C TYR A 38 -1.90 13.63 -5.31
N GLY A 39 -2.60 14.74 -5.51
CA GLY A 39 -2.37 15.69 -6.60
C GLY A 39 -2.38 17.14 -6.11
N TYR A 40 -2.59 18.08 -7.02
CA TYR A 40 -2.62 19.52 -6.72
C TYR A 40 -4.02 20.06 -6.36
N SER A 41 -5.03 19.19 -6.32
CA SER A 41 -6.38 19.59 -5.94
C SER A 41 -6.41 20.14 -4.52
N LYS A 42 -7.22 21.18 -4.30
CA LYS A 42 -7.53 21.73 -2.98
C LYS A 42 -8.83 21.17 -2.40
N ASP A 43 -9.57 20.41 -3.20
CA ASP A 43 -10.83 19.82 -2.78
C ASP A 43 -10.56 18.65 -1.82
N LYS A 44 -11.46 18.46 -0.85
CA LYS A 44 -11.37 17.31 0.07
C LYS A 44 -11.72 16.00 -0.61
N GLU A 45 -12.50 16.02 -1.68
CA GLU A 45 -12.88 14.85 -2.45
C GLU A 45 -12.58 15.13 -3.92
N TYR A 46 -11.80 14.26 -4.56
CA TYR A 46 -11.41 14.43 -5.96
C TYR A 46 -11.09 13.10 -6.62
N ASP A 47 -11.16 13.06 -7.95
CA ASP A 47 -10.62 11.94 -8.73
C ASP A 47 -9.14 12.19 -9.04
N TYR A 48 -8.32 11.15 -8.91
CA TYR A 48 -6.94 11.17 -9.33
C TYR A 48 -6.57 9.86 -10.01
N CYS A 49 -6.11 9.91 -11.27
CA CYS A 49 -5.85 8.73 -12.10
C CYS A 49 -7.07 7.78 -12.25
N GLY A 50 -8.29 8.31 -12.18
CA GLY A 50 -9.53 7.53 -12.24
C GLY A 50 -9.82 6.74 -10.95
N ILE A 51 -9.36 7.25 -9.80
CA ILE A 51 -9.60 6.73 -8.46
C ILE A 51 -10.07 7.87 -7.56
N GLU A 52 -11.13 7.61 -6.80
CA GLU A 52 -11.68 8.56 -5.84
C GLU A 52 -10.78 8.68 -4.61
N ILE A 53 -10.35 9.91 -4.31
CA ILE A 53 -9.50 10.29 -3.18
C ILE A 53 -10.30 11.17 -2.23
N HIS A 54 -10.31 10.81 -0.96
CA HIS A 54 -10.90 11.57 0.14
C HIS A 54 -9.77 12.03 1.07
N GLN A 55 -9.48 13.32 1.07
CA GLN A 55 -8.53 13.92 2.00
C GLN A 55 -9.17 14.09 3.38
N ILE A 56 -8.55 13.47 4.38
CA ILE A 56 -9.03 13.43 5.77
C ILE A 56 -8.04 14.09 6.71
N ASN A 57 -8.55 14.71 7.78
CA ASN A 57 -7.73 15.06 8.92
C ASN A 57 -7.64 13.85 9.85
N LEU A 58 -6.44 13.53 10.35
CA LEU A 58 -6.21 12.36 11.21
C LEU A 58 -7.12 12.35 12.46
N ASN A 59 -7.47 13.53 12.98
CA ASN A 59 -8.36 13.70 14.13
C ASN A 59 -9.86 13.59 13.80
N GLU A 60 -10.25 13.72 12.52
CA GLU A 60 -11.64 13.70 12.04
C GLU A 60 -11.96 12.41 11.24
N ALA A 61 -10.96 11.57 11.00
CA ALA A 61 -11.01 10.43 10.08
C ALA A 61 -11.79 9.21 10.59
N ILE A 62 -12.04 9.12 11.90
CA ILE A 62 -12.53 7.88 12.54
C ILE A 62 -13.99 7.58 12.15
N ASP A 63 -14.87 8.58 12.16
CA ASP A 63 -16.30 8.38 11.94
C ASP A 63 -16.70 7.97 10.51
N PRO A 64 -16.11 8.54 9.44
CA PRO A 64 -16.37 8.10 8.06
C PRO A 64 -15.88 6.67 7.80
N LEU A 65 -14.72 6.30 8.37
CA LEU A 65 -14.05 5.01 8.13
C LEU A 65 -14.78 3.84 8.78
N ILE A 66 -15.31 4.02 9.99
CA ILE A 66 -16.07 2.99 10.73
C ILE A 66 -17.35 2.58 9.97
N ARG A 67 -17.89 3.45 9.12
CA ARG A 67 -19.13 3.20 8.37
C ARG A 67 -18.92 2.42 7.07
N GLU A 68 -17.68 2.14 6.68
CA GLU A 68 -17.38 1.48 5.42
C GLU A 68 -17.29 -0.05 5.58
N GLU A 69 -18.05 -0.77 4.75
CA GLU A 69 -18.00 -2.23 4.69
C GLU A 69 -16.76 -2.71 3.91
N ASN A 70 -15.88 -3.44 4.61
CA ASN A 70 -14.68 -4.15 4.14
C ASN A 70 -13.42 -3.29 3.93
N ILE A 71 -12.78 -2.90 5.03
CA ILE A 71 -11.45 -2.27 5.03
C ILE A 71 -10.39 -3.34 4.81
N ASN A 72 -9.80 -3.39 3.61
CA ASN A 72 -8.79 -4.39 3.30
C ASN A 72 -7.35 -3.90 3.53
N PHE A 73 -7.11 -2.59 3.72
CA PHE A 73 -5.76 -2.05 3.73
C PHE A 73 -5.58 -0.84 4.68
N ILE A 74 -4.61 -0.93 5.58
CA ILE A 74 -4.12 0.20 6.38
C ILE A 74 -2.60 0.25 6.24
N ASP A 75 -2.02 1.35 5.75
CA ASP A 75 -0.58 1.62 5.89
C ASP A 75 -0.32 2.06 7.34
N ILE A 76 0.37 1.21 8.11
CA ILE A 76 0.56 1.40 9.57
C ILE A 76 1.47 2.60 9.91
N GLU A 77 2.07 3.28 8.93
CA GLU A 77 2.83 4.51 9.20
C GLU A 77 1.99 5.66 9.78
N GLU A 78 0.66 5.59 9.66
CA GLU A 78 -0.26 6.46 10.38
C GLU A 78 -1.24 5.59 11.16
N LEU A 79 -1.02 5.48 12.48
CA LEU A 79 -1.88 4.68 13.37
C LEU A 79 -3.27 5.30 13.43
N ILE A 80 -4.19 4.84 12.59
CA ILE A 80 -5.60 5.22 12.64
C ILE A 80 -6.34 4.09 13.36
N PRO A 81 -6.92 4.35 14.55
CA PRO A 81 -7.65 3.32 15.28
C PRO A 81 -8.98 3.05 14.59
N ILE A 82 -9.04 1.97 13.82
CA ILE A 82 -10.29 1.50 13.22
C ILE A 82 -10.75 0.25 13.94
N GLY A 83 -12.02 0.20 14.32
CA GLY A 83 -12.64 -1.02 14.81
C GLY A 83 -13.06 -1.92 13.65
N GLY A 84 -12.74 -3.21 13.72
CA GLY A 84 -13.17 -4.22 12.74
C GLY A 84 -12.06 -5.21 12.34
N ASP A 85 -12.42 -6.20 11.51
CA ASP A 85 -11.46 -7.11 10.88
C ASP A 85 -10.87 -6.45 9.63
N PHE A 86 -9.58 -6.11 9.67
CA PHE A 86 -8.84 -5.57 8.52
C PHE A 86 -7.50 -6.27 8.36
N LYS A 87 -6.95 -6.23 7.14
CA LYS A 87 -5.57 -6.67 6.88
C LYS A 87 -4.62 -5.49 7.00
N ALA A 88 -3.65 -5.62 7.88
CA ALA A 88 -2.65 -4.59 8.12
C ALA A 88 -1.52 -4.73 7.09
N VAL A 89 -1.17 -3.63 6.42
CA VAL A 89 -0.05 -3.61 5.47
C VAL A 89 0.96 -2.58 5.92
N VAL A 90 2.23 -2.94 5.88
CA VAL A 90 3.30 -2.03 6.26
C VAL A 90 4.12 -1.75 5.02
N MET A 91 4.02 -0.55 4.47
CA MET A 91 4.88 -0.13 3.37
C MET A 91 6.16 0.52 3.93
N CYS A 92 7.31 -0.08 3.64
CA CYS A 92 8.59 0.32 4.18
C CYS A 92 9.53 0.77 3.07
N GLU A 93 10.01 2.02 3.16
CA GLU A 93 11.21 2.41 2.43
C GLU A 93 12.44 1.88 3.16
N ILE A 94 13.48 1.53 2.39
CA ILE A 94 14.66 0.84 2.94
C ILE A 94 15.75 1.76 3.52
N THR A 95 15.48 3.05 3.64
CA THR A 95 16.39 3.91 4.39
C THR A 95 16.34 3.53 5.87
N ARG A 96 17.48 3.58 6.56
CA ARG A 96 17.55 3.20 7.98
C ARG A 96 16.52 3.96 8.83
N ARG A 97 16.39 5.27 8.60
CA ARG A 97 15.44 6.11 9.34
C ARG A 97 14.00 5.71 9.05
N SER A 98 13.65 5.43 7.80
CA SER A 98 12.31 4.95 7.44
C SER A 98 12.03 3.61 8.13
N LEU A 99 12.95 2.64 8.04
CA LEU A 99 12.79 1.33 8.70
C LEU A 99 12.62 1.44 10.22
N GLU A 100 13.47 2.21 10.92
CA GLU A 100 13.39 2.41 12.36
C GLU A 100 12.07 3.09 12.76
N HIS A 101 11.64 4.10 12.00
CA HIS A 101 10.37 4.78 12.21
C HIS A 101 9.19 3.82 12.03
N THR A 102 9.12 3.13 10.89
CA THR A 102 8.04 2.18 10.60
C THR A 102 7.99 1.05 11.65
N ALA A 103 9.13 0.55 12.11
CA ALA A 103 9.19 -0.45 13.17
C ALA A 103 8.58 0.04 14.50
N GLU A 104 8.81 1.30 14.87
CA GLU A 104 8.19 1.89 16.06
C GLU A 104 6.66 1.94 15.96
N PHE A 105 6.13 2.30 14.79
CA PHE A 105 4.68 2.32 14.53
C PHE A 105 4.07 0.92 14.55
N VAL A 106 4.69 -0.03 13.84
CA VAL A 106 4.23 -1.42 13.83
C VAL A 106 4.27 -2.02 15.24
N LYS A 107 5.29 -1.70 16.04
CA LYS A 107 5.35 -2.11 17.44
C LYS A 107 4.18 -1.55 18.25
N LYS A 108 3.90 -0.25 18.16
CA LYS A 108 2.73 0.37 18.84
C LYS A 108 1.41 -0.28 18.40
N PHE A 109 1.27 -0.53 17.10
CA PHE A 109 0.12 -1.20 16.51
C PHE A 109 -0.05 -2.66 16.99
N ALA A 110 1.05 -3.42 17.08
CA ALA A 110 1.02 -4.78 17.60
C ALA A 110 0.59 -4.81 19.08
N TRP A 111 1.06 -3.85 19.89
CA TRP A 111 0.67 -3.75 21.31
C TRP A 111 -0.78 -3.30 21.52
N SER A 112 -1.41 -2.63 20.56
CA SER A 112 -2.82 -2.25 20.65
C SER A 112 -3.78 -3.36 20.20
N ASN A 113 -3.28 -4.57 19.89
CA ASN A 113 -4.06 -5.74 19.46
C ASN A 113 -4.97 -5.48 18.25
N GLN A 114 -4.55 -4.59 17.34
CA GLN A 114 -5.38 -4.18 16.21
C GLN A 114 -5.24 -5.07 14.96
N ALA A 115 -4.23 -5.96 14.86
CA ALA A 115 -4.27 -7.06 13.90
C ALA A 115 -3.35 -8.22 14.30
N ASN A 116 -3.77 -9.44 13.99
CA ASN A 116 -2.98 -10.67 14.17
C ASN A 116 -2.13 -11.02 12.95
N ASP A 117 -2.24 -10.27 11.85
CA ASP A 117 -1.57 -10.61 10.60
C ASP A 117 -1.13 -9.35 9.82
N ILE A 118 0.17 -9.28 9.52
CA ILE A 118 0.81 -8.13 8.87
C ILE A 118 1.43 -8.55 7.53
N LEU A 119 1.02 -7.88 6.45
CA LEU A 119 1.69 -7.94 5.15
C LEU A 119 2.76 -6.86 5.09
N LEU A 120 4.00 -7.24 4.82
CA LEU A 120 5.13 -6.32 4.78
C LEU A 120 5.55 -6.06 3.32
N VAL A 121 5.64 -4.79 2.94
CA VAL A 121 5.94 -4.37 1.56
C VAL A 121 7.16 -3.48 1.57
N TYR A 122 8.27 -3.93 0.98
CA TYR A 122 9.49 -3.15 0.86
C TYR A 122 9.56 -2.39 -0.46
N LEU A 123 9.90 -1.12 -0.39
CA LEU A 123 9.94 -0.21 -1.53
C LEU A 123 11.38 0.11 -1.93
N ASN A 124 11.60 0.22 -3.24
CA ASN A 124 12.86 0.69 -3.83
C ASN A 124 14.09 -0.08 -3.35
N ILE A 125 13.99 -1.40 -3.24
CA ILE A 125 15.13 -2.27 -2.96
C ILE A 125 16.12 -2.13 -4.11
N LEU A 126 17.33 -1.64 -3.81
CA LEU A 126 18.40 -1.58 -4.80
C LEU A 126 18.96 -2.99 -5.01
N GLU A 127 18.82 -3.51 -6.22
CA GLU A 127 19.47 -4.76 -6.61
C GLU A 127 20.97 -4.64 -6.33
N TYR A 128 21.57 -5.67 -5.71
CA TYR A 128 22.99 -5.69 -5.27
C TYR A 128 23.37 -4.87 -4.03
N CYS A 129 22.40 -4.31 -3.29
CA CYS A 129 22.67 -3.72 -1.98
C CYS A 129 22.81 -4.78 -0.87
N LYS A 130 23.54 -4.46 0.21
CA LYS A 130 23.63 -5.31 1.42
C LYS A 130 22.32 -5.43 2.17
N ILE A 131 21.35 -4.55 1.90
CA ILE A 131 19.99 -4.60 2.43
C ILE A 131 19.20 -5.63 1.61
N ASN A 132 19.49 -6.90 1.87
CA ASN A 132 18.80 -8.03 1.27
C ASN A 132 17.74 -8.60 2.22
N GLU A 133 17.00 -9.61 1.75
CA GLU A 133 15.95 -10.26 2.54
C GLU A 133 16.44 -10.74 3.91
N LYS A 134 17.65 -11.30 4.00
CA LYS A 134 18.24 -11.76 5.27
C LYS A 134 18.45 -10.61 6.25
N TYR A 135 18.98 -9.48 5.79
CA TYR A 135 19.15 -8.29 6.62
C TYR A 135 17.81 -7.78 7.15
N LEU A 136 16.81 -7.66 6.26
CA LEU A 136 15.49 -7.18 6.62
C LEU A 136 14.81 -8.12 7.62
N ASN A 137 14.90 -9.43 7.43
CA ASN A 137 14.37 -10.41 8.38
C ASN A 137 14.97 -10.22 9.79
N LEU A 138 16.30 -10.14 9.88
CA LEU A 138 16.98 -9.91 11.16
C LEU A 138 16.60 -8.57 11.81
N PHE A 139 16.37 -7.53 11.01
CA PHE A 139 15.90 -6.25 11.52
C PHE A 139 14.52 -6.39 12.18
N TRP A 140 13.55 -7.00 11.50
CA TRP A 140 12.20 -7.16 12.05
C TRP A 140 12.14 -8.12 13.24
N ASP A 141 12.91 -9.21 13.22
CA ASP A 141 13.00 -10.15 14.34
C ASP A 141 13.52 -9.47 15.62
N ARG A 142 14.35 -8.44 15.48
CA ARG A 142 14.87 -7.66 16.61
C ARG A 142 13.90 -6.59 17.10
N GLU A 143 13.25 -5.90 16.18
CA GLU A 143 12.43 -4.72 16.51
C GLU A 143 11.00 -5.07 16.95
N LEU A 144 10.44 -6.17 16.44
CA LEU A 144 9.06 -6.55 16.72
C LEU A 144 8.92 -7.43 17.96
N PRO A 145 7.82 -7.30 18.72
CA PRO A 145 7.46 -8.27 19.75
C PRO A 145 7.30 -9.68 19.17
N SER A 146 7.68 -10.71 19.94
CA SER A 146 7.68 -12.11 19.49
C SER A 146 6.31 -12.67 19.13
N PHE A 147 5.22 -12.03 19.57
CA PHE A 147 3.85 -12.39 19.22
C PHE A 147 3.37 -11.77 17.90
N THR A 148 4.16 -10.91 17.26
CA THR A 148 3.80 -10.27 16.00
C THR A 148 3.96 -11.25 14.85
N HIS A 149 2.91 -11.47 14.06
CA HIS A 149 2.95 -12.36 12.91
C HIS A 149 3.01 -11.58 11.59
N ILE A 150 4.04 -11.85 10.78
CA ILE A 150 4.17 -11.36 9.40
C ILE A 150 3.78 -12.51 8.48
N SER A 151 2.57 -12.51 7.88
CA SER A 151 2.17 -13.60 6.96
C SER A 151 2.88 -13.54 5.63
N HIS A 152 3.16 -12.34 5.13
CA HIS A 152 3.63 -12.16 3.76
C HIS A 152 4.64 -11.03 3.68
N LYS A 153 5.60 -11.20 2.76
CA LYS A 153 6.61 -10.20 2.43
C LYS A 153 6.60 -9.99 0.92
N CYS A 154 6.51 -8.74 0.49
CA CYS A 154 6.58 -8.35 -0.91
C CYS A 154 7.70 -7.33 -1.08
N MET A 155 8.43 -7.41 -2.19
CA MET A 155 9.56 -6.52 -2.48
C MET A 155 9.36 -5.86 -3.83
N PHE A 156 9.48 -4.53 -3.86
CA PHE A 156 9.64 -3.75 -5.07
C PHE A 156 11.11 -3.41 -5.24
N VAL A 157 11.71 -3.97 -6.29
CA VAL A 157 13.05 -3.60 -6.71
C VAL A 157 12.97 -2.23 -7.39
N PHE A 158 13.95 -1.37 -7.10
CA PHE A 158 14.08 -0.11 -7.82
C PHE A 158 14.40 -0.38 -9.28
N GLU A 159 13.55 0.11 -10.17
CA GLU A 159 13.76 0.08 -11.61
C GLU A 159 13.43 1.46 -12.17
N GLU A 160 14.39 2.04 -12.90
CA GLU A 160 14.31 3.41 -13.40
C GLU A 160 13.03 3.66 -14.22
N ILE A 161 12.64 2.68 -15.06
CA ILE A 161 11.42 2.76 -15.87
C ILE A 161 10.17 2.95 -15.00
N ASN A 162 10.07 2.23 -13.88
CA ASN A 162 8.92 2.37 -12.98
C ASN A 162 8.94 3.74 -12.28
N LYS A 163 10.12 4.27 -11.96
CA LYS A 163 10.26 5.61 -11.37
C LYS A 163 9.87 6.70 -12.35
N ILE A 164 10.23 6.57 -13.63
CA ILE A 164 9.80 7.49 -14.69
C ILE A 164 8.27 7.47 -14.79
N ILE A 165 7.65 6.29 -14.90
CA ILE A 165 6.19 6.15 -14.97
C ILE A 165 5.52 6.77 -13.74
N MET A 166 6.07 6.55 -12.54
CA MET A 166 5.58 7.16 -11.30
C MET A 166 5.54 8.68 -11.41
N VAL A 167 6.66 9.31 -11.79
CA VAL A 167 6.76 10.76 -11.91
C VAL A 167 5.80 11.28 -12.98
N GLU A 168 5.78 10.66 -14.17
CA GLU A 168 4.90 11.10 -15.26
C GLU A 168 3.42 10.99 -14.90
N SER A 169 3.04 9.95 -14.16
CA SER A 169 1.65 9.75 -13.68
C SER A 169 1.18 10.90 -12.80
N GLN A 170 2.09 11.60 -12.12
CA GLN A 170 1.76 12.74 -11.28
C GLN A 170 1.33 13.99 -12.06
N PHE A 171 1.80 14.12 -13.29
CA PHE A 171 1.55 15.31 -14.12
C PHE A 171 0.49 15.07 -15.19
N ASN A 172 0.37 13.83 -15.68
CA ASN A 172 -0.57 13.49 -16.75
C ASN A 172 -1.89 12.89 -16.24
N GLU A 173 -2.00 12.64 -14.92
CA GLU A 173 -3.14 12.03 -14.24
C GLU A 173 -3.61 10.72 -14.90
N ARG A 174 -2.65 9.96 -15.44
CA ARG A 174 -2.86 8.64 -16.04
C ARG A 174 -1.95 7.63 -15.37
N LEU A 175 -2.47 6.43 -15.16
CA LEU A 175 -1.73 5.34 -14.52
C LEU A 175 -1.51 4.19 -15.53
N PRO A 176 -0.44 4.23 -16.35
CA PRO A 176 -0.22 3.25 -17.41
C PRO A 176 0.36 1.94 -16.86
N LEU A 177 -0.46 1.16 -16.15
CA LEU A 177 -0.05 -0.10 -15.51
C LEU A 177 0.61 -1.09 -16.49
N LYS A 178 0.18 -1.09 -17.76
CA LYS A 178 0.76 -1.94 -18.81
C LYS A 178 2.26 -1.68 -19.02
N SER A 179 2.69 -0.43 -18.86
CA SER A 179 4.07 0.01 -19.08
C SER A 179 5.02 -0.32 -17.93
N LEU A 180 4.48 -0.70 -16.76
CA LEU A 180 5.29 -1.13 -15.63
C LEU A 180 6.05 -2.42 -15.94
N THR A 181 7.21 -2.57 -15.31
CA THR A 181 8.05 -3.76 -15.47
C THR A 181 7.33 -5.02 -14.98
N LYS A 182 7.79 -6.17 -15.47
CA LYS A 182 7.19 -7.47 -15.11
C LYS A 182 7.31 -7.76 -13.61
N SER A 183 8.48 -7.51 -13.03
CA SER A 183 8.79 -7.62 -11.60
C SER A 183 7.82 -6.79 -10.76
N PHE A 184 7.66 -5.51 -11.09
CA PHE A 184 6.74 -4.62 -10.37
C PHE A 184 5.30 -5.14 -10.39
N LYS A 185 4.84 -5.58 -11.56
CA LYS A 185 3.49 -6.14 -11.73
C LYS A 185 3.28 -7.45 -10.97
N LEU A 186 4.31 -8.30 -10.88
CA LEU A 186 4.25 -9.50 -10.06
C LEU A 186 4.13 -9.14 -8.58
N SER A 187 4.89 -8.16 -8.09
CA SER A 187 4.77 -7.69 -6.69
C SER A 187 3.40 -7.09 -6.38
N LEU A 188 2.84 -6.27 -7.28
CA LEU A 188 1.45 -5.78 -7.15
C LEU A 188 0.44 -6.94 -7.08
N MET A 189 0.62 -7.96 -7.92
CA MET A 189 -0.27 -9.12 -7.96
C MET A 189 -0.21 -9.94 -6.67
N GLU A 190 0.98 -10.16 -6.09
CA GLU A 190 1.12 -10.86 -4.81
C GLU A 190 0.46 -10.09 -3.67
N ILE A 191 0.56 -8.75 -3.66
CA ILE A 191 -0.15 -7.92 -2.68
C ILE A 191 -1.66 -8.03 -2.84
N VAL A 192 -2.18 -7.87 -4.06
CA VAL A 192 -3.63 -7.99 -4.31
C VAL A 192 -4.15 -9.37 -3.93
N LYS A 193 -3.38 -10.42 -4.22
CA LYS A 193 -3.68 -11.80 -3.83
C LYS A 193 -3.76 -11.95 -2.30
N ALA A 194 -2.78 -11.44 -1.56
CA ALA A 194 -2.74 -11.50 -0.11
C ALA A 194 -3.87 -10.67 0.53
N LEU A 195 -4.18 -9.50 -0.03
CA LEU A 195 -5.22 -8.61 0.48
C LEU A 195 -6.63 -9.17 0.28
N LEU A 196 -6.89 -9.81 -0.85
CA LEU A 196 -8.23 -10.25 -1.23
C LEU A 196 -8.43 -11.78 -1.15
N ASP A 197 -7.46 -12.51 -0.61
CA ASP A 197 -7.45 -13.99 -0.54
C ASP A 197 -7.76 -14.68 -1.87
N LEU A 198 -7.26 -14.11 -2.97
CA LEU A 198 -7.56 -14.59 -4.31
C LEU A 198 -6.69 -15.78 -4.71
N GLU A 199 -7.21 -16.61 -5.61
CA GLU A 199 -6.37 -17.59 -6.28
C GLU A 199 -5.41 -16.93 -7.28
N GLN A 200 -4.28 -17.59 -7.57
CA GLN A 200 -3.30 -17.08 -8.53
C GLN A 200 -3.89 -16.85 -9.94
N LYS A 201 -4.88 -17.65 -10.35
CA LYS A 201 -5.54 -17.49 -11.65
C LYS A 201 -6.40 -16.21 -11.68
N GLU A 202 -7.05 -15.89 -10.57
CA GLU A 202 -7.93 -14.74 -10.44
C GLU A 202 -7.12 -13.44 -10.40
N SER A 203 -6.07 -13.38 -9.57
CA SER A 203 -5.19 -12.21 -9.49
C SER A 203 -4.55 -11.86 -10.83
N ARG A 204 -4.08 -12.87 -11.59
CA ARG A 204 -3.59 -12.70 -12.97
C ARG A 204 -4.65 -12.17 -13.92
N LYS A 205 -5.89 -12.64 -13.81
CA LYS A 205 -7.00 -12.23 -14.67
C LYS A 205 -7.36 -10.78 -14.43
N ILE A 206 -7.39 -10.35 -13.16
CA ILE A 206 -7.68 -8.97 -12.77
C ILE A 206 -6.59 -8.05 -13.33
N LEU A 207 -5.30 -8.33 -13.04
CA LEU A 207 -4.19 -7.51 -13.52
C LEU A 207 -4.21 -7.33 -15.05
N LYS A 208 -4.38 -8.42 -15.82
CA LYS A 208 -4.45 -8.36 -17.29
C LYS A 208 -5.62 -7.53 -17.81
N LYS A 209 -6.73 -7.48 -17.08
CA LYS A 209 -7.88 -6.66 -17.44
C LYS A 209 -7.60 -5.20 -17.14
N THR A 210 -7.03 -4.89 -15.98
CA THR A 210 -6.68 -3.52 -15.59
C THR A 210 -5.64 -2.92 -16.55
N GLU A 211 -4.65 -3.70 -17.03
CA GLU A 211 -3.69 -3.26 -18.06
C GLU A 211 -4.33 -2.84 -19.41
N ARG A 212 -5.59 -3.24 -19.66
CA ARG A 212 -6.33 -2.91 -20.88
C ARG A 212 -7.31 -1.74 -20.69
N MET A 213 -7.52 -1.31 -19.45
CA MET A 213 -8.34 -0.14 -19.16
C MET A 213 -7.55 1.11 -19.57
N LYS A 214 -8.23 2.04 -20.25
CA LYS A 214 -7.65 3.32 -20.67
C LYS A 214 -7.66 4.32 -19.53
#